data_AF-A0A9E1X8D2-F1
#
_entry.id   AF-A0A9E1X8D2-F1
#
_cell.length_a   1.000
_cell.length_b   1.000
_cell.length_c   1.000
_cell.angle_alpha   90.00
_cell.angle_beta   90.00
_cell.angle_gamma   90.00
#
_symmetry.space_group_name_H-M   'P 1'
#
loop_
_entity.id
_entity.type
_entity.pdbx_description
1 polymer ?
#
loop_
_entity_poly.entity_id
_entity_poly.type
_entity_poly.pdbx_seq_one_letter_code
_entity_poly.pdbx_strand_id
1 'polypeptide(L)' 'SNNSCYEIYAPVCGCDGETYSNDCYAETAGVTEWSEGECY' A
#
# COMPACT_ATOMS: atom_id res chain seq x y z
N SER A 1 8.57 -16.94 -2.69
CA SER A 1 7.86 -15.68 -2.95
C SER A 1 8.87 -14.56 -2.77
N ASN A 2 9.26 -13.90 -3.85
CA ASN A 2 10.21 -12.79 -3.80
C ASN A 2 9.46 -11.60 -3.18
N ASN A 3 9.47 -11.52 -1.85
CA ASN A 3 8.69 -10.56 -1.07
C ASN A 3 9.43 -9.23 -0.98
N SER A 4 9.82 -8.70 -2.13
CA SER A 4 10.52 -7.43 -2.26
C SER A 4 9.58 -6.49 -2.99
N CYS A 5 9.09 -5.49 -2.26
CA CYS A 5 8.36 -4.40 -2.88
C CYS A 5 9.28 -3.52 -3.69
N TYR A 6 8.71 -2.93 -4.74
CA TYR A 6 9.40 -1.93 -5.52
C TYR A 6 9.45 -0.61 -4.73
N GLU A 7 10.52 0.16 -4.91
CA GLU A 7 10.79 1.37 -4.11
C GLU A 7 10.22 2.65 -4.78
N ILE A 8 9.17 2.51 -5.59
CA ILE A 8 8.48 3.66 -6.21
C ILE A 8 7.47 4.19 -5.20
N TYR A 9 7.51 5.50 -4.94
CA TYR A 9 6.49 6.17 -4.14
C TYR A 9 5.25 6.41 -4.98
N ALA A 10 4.19 5.64 -4.68
CA ALA A 10 2.89 5.70 -5.33
C ALA A 10 1.83 5.40 -4.25
N PRO A 11 1.57 6.36 -3.35
CA PRO A 11 0.88 6.08 -2.10
C PRO A 11 -0.53 5.58 -2.33
N VAL A 12 -0.98 4.70 -1.44
CA VAL A 12 -2.35 4.19 -1.39
C VAL A 12 -2.91 4.28 0.02
N CYS A 13 -4.21 4.55 0.13
CA CYS A 13 -4.93 4.59 1.39
C CYS A 13 -5.67 3.27 1.58
N GLY A 14 -5.23 2.46 2.54
CA GLY A 14 -5.83 1.17 2.84
C GLY A 14 -7.25 1.26 3.40
N CYS A 15 -8.00 0.17 3.33
CA CYS A 15 -9.33 0.06 3.96
C CYS A 15 -9.30 0.14 5.49
N ASP A 16 -8.10 0.02 6.08
CA ASP A 16 -7.79 0.24 7.49
C ASP A 16 -7.56 1.72 7.84
N GLY A 17 -7.51 2.61 6.85
CA GLY A 17 -7.24 4.03 7.02
C GLY A 17 -5.75 4.36 7.18
N GLU A 18 -4.85 3.41 6.91
CA GLU A 18 -3.40 3.67 6.91
C GLU A 18 -2.91 3.99 5.49
N THR A 19 -1.93 4.89 5.39
CA THR A 19 -1.26 5.20 4.12
C THR A 19 -0.05 4.31 3.94
N TYR A 20 0.01 3.63 2.80
CA TYR A 20 1.12 2.77 2.39
C TYR A 20 1.91 3.43 1.26
N SER A 21 3.23 3.27 1.24
CA SER A 21 4.11 3.87 0.22
C SER A 21 3.77 3.45 -1.21
N ASN A 22 3.25 2.23 -1.37
CA ASN A 22 2.65 1.71 -2.59
C ASN A 22 1.78 0.48 -2.29
N ASP A 23 1.07 0.01 -3.31
CA ASP A 23 0.19 -1.17 -3.27
C ASP A 23 0.90 -2.43 -2.75
N CYS A 24 2.16 -2.67 -3.13
CA CYS A 24 2.91 -3.84 -2.66
C CYS A 24 3.11 -3.81 -1.13
N TYR A 25 3.42 -2.63 -0.56
CA TYR A 25 3.52 -2.51 0.89
C TYR A 25 2.17 -2.72 1.59
N ALA A 26 1.07 -2.29 0.96
CA ALA A 26 -0.29 -2.59 1.46
C ALA A 26 -0.56 -4.10 1.44
N GLU A 27 -0.28 -4.78 0.32
CA GLU A 27 -0.43 -6.25 0.20
C GLU A 27 0.42 -7.01 1.22
N THR A 28 1.67 -6.56 1.44
CA THR A 28 2.59 -7.16 2.40
C THR A 28 2.11 -6.97 3.84
N ALA A 29 1.40 -5.87 4.11
CA ALA A 29 0.72 -5.62 5.39
C ALA A 29 -0.61 -6.39 5.53
N GLY A 30 -1.05 -7.11 4.49
CA GLY A 30 -2.30 -7.86 4.49
C GLY A 30 -3.53 -7.02 4.16
N VAL A 31 -3.35 -5.77 3.74
CA VAL A 31 -4.40 -4.93 3.18
C VAL A 31 -4.52 -5.29 1.71
N THR A 32 -5.72 -5.59 1.23
CA THR A 32 -5.97 -6.00 -0.17
C THR A 32 -6.95 -5.06 -0.89
N GLU A 33 -7.38 -4.00 -0.22
CA GLU A 33 -8.30 -3.00 -0.73
C GLU A 33 -7.81 -1.63 -0.29
N TRP A 34 -7.61 -0.74 -1.27
CA TRP A 34 -7.09 0.60 -1.06
C TRP A 34 -7.55 1.54 -2.17
N SER A 35 -7.53 2.84 -1.91
CA SER A 35 -7.68 3.89 -2.93
C SER A 35 -6.33 4.48 -3.32
N GLU A 36 -6.22 5.02 -4.52
CA GLU A 36 -5.05 5.78 -4.95
C GLU A 36 -4.88 7.06 -4.11
N GLY A 37 -3.64 7.36 -3.71
CA GLY A 37 -3.30 8.52 -2.90
C GLY A 37 -3.19 8.22 -1.40
N GLU A 38 -2.74 9.22 -0.64
CA GLU A 38 -2.68 9.14 0.83
C GLU A 38 -4.09 9.23 1.44
N CYS A 39 -4.25 8.81 2.70
CA CYS A 39 -5.48 8.99 3.46
C CYS A 39 -5.66 10.47 3.87
N TYR A 40 -6.92 10.92 4.00
CA TYR A 40 -7.30 12.29 4.38
C TYR A 40 -8.24 12.32 5.58
#